data_AF-A0A847I5B1-F1
#
_entry.id   AF-A0A847I5B1-F1
#
_cell.length_a   1.000
_cell.length_b   1.000
_cell.length_c   1.000
_cell.angle_alpha   90.00
_cell.angle_beta   90.00
_cell.angle_gamma   90.00
#
_symmetry.space_group_name_H-M   'P 1'
#
loop_
_entity.id
_entity.type
_entity.pdbx_description
1 polymer ?
#
loop_
_entity_poly.entity_id
_entity_poly.type
_entity_poly.pdbx_seq_one_letter_code
_entity_poly.pdbx_strand_id
1 'polypeptide(L)' 'MPMQHLDSNARAIVKLADDIAHEYELDYVGTEHILLAILRHNQGLGARVLRE' A
#
# COMPACT_ATOMS: atom_id res chain seq x y z
N MET A 1 13.72 7.17 11.13
CA MET A 1 12.85 6.00 10.85
C MET A 1 12.24 6.17 9.45
N PRO A 2 12.32 5.18 8.55
CA PRO A 2 12.00 5.34 7.12
C PRO A 2 10.57 5.83 6.82
N MET A 3 9.62 5.66 7.75
CA MET A 3 8.22 6.06 7.59
C MET A 3 7.82 7.39 8.26
N GLN A 4 8.79 8.12 8.83
CA GLN A 4 8.49 9.30 9.66
C GLN A 4 7.89 10.49 8.88
N HIS A 5 8.10 10.54 7.56
CA HIS A 5 7.65 11.64 6.70
C HIS A 5 6.37 11.35 5.90
N LEU A 6 5.81 10.14 6.04
CA LEU A 6 4.56 9.76 5.38
C LEU A 6 3.35 10.31 6.16
N ASP A 7 2.22 10.52 5.50
CA ASP A 7 0.95 10.71 6.20
C ASP A 7 0.41 9.36 6.74
N SER A 8 -0.73 9.40 7.43
CA SER A 8 -1.34 8.18 8.00
C SER A 8 -1.80 7.18 6.94
N ASN A 9 -2.32 7.64 5.80
CA ASN A 9 -2.78 6.78 4.72
C ASN A 9 -1.58 6.10 4.04
N ALA A 10 -0.54 6.86 3.71
CA ALA A 10 0.66 6.34 3.08
C ALA A 10 1.36 5.30 3.98
N ARG A 11 1.44 5.52 5.30
CA ARG A 11 1.96 4.49 6.22
C ARG A 11 1.13 3.22 6.24
N ALA A 12 -0.20 3.35 6.23
CA ALA A 12 -1.10 2.20 6.21
C ALA A 12 -0.95 1.40 4.90
N ILE A 13 -0.87 2.09 3.76
CA ILE A 13 -0.66 1.48 2.44
C ILE A 13 0.67 0.72 2.38
N VAL A 14 1.78 1.29 2.86
CA VAL A 14 3.08 0.60 2.81
C VAL A 14 3.09 -0.63 3.73
N LYS A 15 2.46 -0.57 4.91
CA LYS A 15 2.29 -1.77 5.75
C LYS A 15 1.43 -2.84 5.06
N LEU A 16 0.31 -2.44 4.48
CA LEU A 16 -0.57 -3.36 3.78
C LEU A 16 0.10 -3.99 2.55
N ALA A 17 0.97 -3.25 1.85
CA ALA A 17 1.74 -3.80 0.74
C ALA A 17 2.76 -4.85 1.19
N ASP A 18 3.34 -4.68 2.39
CA ASP A 18 4.19 -5.69 3.03
C ASP A 18 3.38 -6.94 3.39
N ASP A 19 2.21 -6.78 4.02
CA ASP A 19 1.30 -7.91 4.34
C ASP A 19 0.90 -8.69 3.07
N ILE A 20 0.62 -7.98 1.96
CA ILE A 20 0.29 -8.58 0.66
C ILE A 20 1.48 -9.37 0.08
N ALA A 21 2.70 -8.84 0.15
CA ALA A 21 3.88 -9.56 -0.35
C ALA A 21 4.08 -10.89 0.40
N HIS A 22 3.88 -10.87 1.73
CA HIS A 22 3.93 -12.07 2.57
C HIS A 22 2.77 -13.05 2.26
N GLU A 23 1.56 -12.56 1.95
CA GLU A 23 0.41 -13.39 1.53
C GLU A 23 0.72 -14.19 0.25
N TYR A 24 1.54 -13.64 -0.64
CA TYR A 24 1.95 -14.27 -1.89
C TYR A 24 3.31 -14.98 -1.83
N GLU A 25 3.91 -15.12 -0.63
CA GLU A 25 5.22 -15.75 -0.43
C GLU A 25 6.36 -15.10 -1.26
N LEU A 26 6.30 -13.77 -1.42
CA LEU A 26 7.30 -12.99 -2.14
C LEU A 26 8.21 -12.23 -1.17
N ASP A 27 9.52 -12.34 -1.38
CA ASP A 27 10.55 -11.72 -0.51
C ASP A 27 10.71 -10.20 -0.69
N TYR A 28 9.93 -9.58 -1.57
CA TYR A 28 10.01 -8.14 -1.84
C TYR A 28 8.66 -7.49 -2.12
N VAL A 29 8.55 -6.22 -1.75
CA VAL A 29 7.39 -5.39 -2.08
C VAL A 29 7.56 -4.79 -3.48
N GLY A 30 6.87 -5.36 -4.47
CA GLY A 30 6.75 -4.81 -5.81
C GLY A 30 5.72 -3.67 -5.92
N THR A 31 5.69 -3.01 -7.08
CA THR A 31 4.72 -1.94 -7.36
C THR A 31 3.28 -2.42 -7.40
N GLU A 32 3.07 -3.68 -7.77
CA GLU A 32 1.80 -4.39 -7.79
C GLU A 32 1.21 -4.55 -6.38
N HIS A 33 2.04 -4.79 -5.37
CA HIS A 33 1.61 -4.86 -3.97
C HIS A 33 1.17 -3.49 -3.46
N ILE A 34 1.88 -2.42 -3.85
CA ILE A 34 1.49 -1.05 -3.52
C ILE A 34 0.17 -0.69 -4.20
N LEU A 35 0.00 -1.02 -5.49
CA LEU A 35 -1.24 -0.79 -6.21
C LEU A 35 -2.41 -1.52 -5.56
N LEU A 36 -2.24 -2.82 -5.24
CA LEU A 36 -3.26 -3.61 -4.58
C LEU A 36 -3.55 -3.09 -3.17
N ALA A 37 -2.54 -2.64 -2.43
CA ALA A 37 -2.72 -2.01 -1.13
C ALA A 37 -3.51 -0.71 -1.22
N ILE A 38 -3.31 0.13 -2.23
CA ILE A 38 -4.12 1.34 -2.44
C ILE A 38 -5.59 0.97 -2.69
N LEU A 39 -5.84 -0.04 -3.53
CA LEU A 39 -7.19 -0.51 -3.85
C LEU A 39 -7.87 -1.13 -2.61
N ARG A 40 -7.16 -1.97 -1.85
CA ARG A 40 -7.65 -2.62 -0.61
C ARG A 40 -7.82 -1.62 0.54
N HIS A 41 -6.92 -0.64 0.68
CA HIS A 41 -7.01 0.43 1.69
C HIS A 41 -8.27 1.27 1.49
N ASN A 42 -8.74 1.42 0.25
CA ASN A 42 -10.06 1.96 -0.09
C ASN A 42 -10.31 3.39 0.45
N GLN A 43 -9.25 4.11 0.83
CA GLN A 43 -9.29 5.44 1.43
C GLN A 43 -8.21 6.34 0.82
N GLY A 44 -8.40 7.66 0.96
CA GLY A 44 -7.47 8.66 0.45
C GLY A 44 -7.61 8.95 -1.04
N LEU A 45 -6.77 9.85 -1.55
CA LEU A 45 -6.83 10.35 -2.93
C LEU A 45 -6.50 9.25 -3.95
N GLY A 46 -5.45 8.44 -3.72
CA GLY A 46 -5.03 7.40 -4.64
C GLY A 46 -6.14 6.37 -4.93
N ALA A 47 -6.86 5.92 -3.89
CA ALA A 47 -7.95 4.99 -4.06
C ALA A 47 -9.15 5.58 -4.81
N ARG A 48 -9.36 6.91 -4.75
CA ARG A 48 -10.40 7.60 -5.53
C ARG A 48 -10.01 7.67 -7.00
N VAL A 49 -8.80 8.14 -7.28
CA VAL A 49 -8.29 8.29 -8.66
C VAL A 49 -8.29 6.96 -9.41
N LEU A 50 -7.94 5.84 -8.76
CA LEU A 50 -7.95 4.52 -9.40
C LEU A 50 -9.35 3.95 -9.69
N ARG A 51 -10.41 4.58 -9.18
CA ARG A 51 -11.80 4.14 -9.35
C ARG A 51 -12.63 5.03 -10.27
N GLU A 52 -12.04 6.14 -10.70
CA GLU A 52 -12.55 6.99 -11.77
C GLU A 52 -12.16 6.40 -13.13
#